data_AF-A0A9P3K424-F1
#
_entry.id   AF-A0A9P3K424-F1
#
_cell.length_a   1.000
_cell.length_b   1.000
_cell.length_c   1.000
_cell.angle_alpha   90.00
_cell.angle_beta   90.00
_cell.angle_gamma   90.00
#
_symmetry.space_group_name_H-M   'P 1'
#
loop_
_entity.id
_entity.type
_entity.pdbx_description
1 polymer ?
#
loop_
_entity_poly.entity_id
_entity_poly.type
_entity_poly.pdbx_seq_one_letter_code
_entity_poly.pdbx_strand_id
1 'polypeptide(L)'
;MAATTLSTSAHVAAAAGSALQSSAARLSAKPVFGASFQSRDLAGARLVAREASASGAAGNAAMSPSVARAALSQDDLKKLAAEKAVEYVKSGMVVGLGTGSTAAFAVAKIGELLKEGKLKDIVGIPTSKRTEEQALSLGIPLSVLDDHPKLDVAIDGSDEVDPDLNLVKGRGGALLREKMVEQASAKFIVIVDDTKLVEGLGGSGLAMPVEIVQFCWKYTLNRIKALPEVAGCEAKLRMEGDKPYVTDNSNYIVDLYFTSPIKDSYAAAKAIDGLQGVVDHGLFLDMATTVIIAGSDGITVKSK
;
A
#
# COMPACT_ATOMS: atom_id res chain seq x y z
N MET A 1 -41.73 -14.14 -59.16
CA MET A 1 -40.94 -13.72 -60.34
C MET A 1 -39.74 -12.96 -59.78
N ALA A 2 -38.56 -13.57 -59.63
CA ALA A 2 -37.45 -13.59 -60.61
C ALA A 2 -37.06 -12.16 -61.06
N ALA A 3 -35.83 -11.65 -61.02
CA ALA A 3 -34.46 -12.19 -60.98
C ALA A 3 -33.53 -11.10 -60.37
N THR A 4 -32.51 -11.39 -59.56
CA THR A 4 -31.13 -11.79 -59.91
C THR A 4 -30.36 -10.79 -60.78
N THR A 5 -29.39 -10.08 -60.19
CA THR A 5 -28.10 -9.77 -60.84
C THR A 5 -27.00 -9.67 -59.78
N LEU A 6 -26.04 -10.58 -59.88
CA LEU A 6 -24.74 -10.59 -59.21
C LEU A 6 -23.79 -9.59 -59.89
N SER A 7 -22.87 -9.01 -59.11
CA SER A 7 -21.58 -8.54 -59.61
C SER A 7 -20.48 -8.85 -58.60
N THR A 8 -19.55 -9.70 -59.05
CA THR A 8 -18.34 -10.20 -58.39
C THR A 8 -17.14 -9.29 -58.67
N SER A 9 -16.22 -9.16 -57.70
CA SER A 9 -14.74 -9.10 -57.81
C SER A 9 -14.17 -8.85 -56.39
N ALA A 10 -13.60 -9.82 -55.67
CA ALA A 10 -12.32 -10.53 -55.82
C ALA A 10 -11.07 -9.75 -55.32
N HIS A 11 -10.52 -10.29 -54.22
CA HIS A 11 -9.11 -10.33 -53.77
C HIS A 11 -8.34 -9.03 -53.47
N VAL A 12 -7.88 -8.89 -52.21
CA VAL A 12 -6.46 -9.09 -51.83
C VAL A 12 -6.41 -9.62 -50.38
N ALA A 13 -5.90 -10.84 -50.22
CA ALA A 13 -5.35 -11.34 -48.95
C ALA A 13 -3.83 -11.27 -49.07
N ALA A 14 -3.15 -10.70 -48.08
CA ALA A 14 -1.71 -10.79 -47.94
C ALA A 14 -1.37 -11.18 -46.50
N ALA A 15 -0.96 -12.43 -46.35
CA ALA A 15 -0.28 -12.95 -45.17
C ALA A 15 1.19 -12.53 -45.20
N ALA A 16 1.74 -12.15 -44.05
CA ALA A 16 3.17 -12.22 -43.79
C ALA A 16 3.37 -12.48 -42.29
N GLY A 17 3.74 -13.72 -41.97
CA GLY A 17 4.34 -14.05 -40.69
C GLY A 17 5.84 -13.79 -40.72
N SER A 18 6.42 -13.45 -39.58
CA SER A 18 7.76 -13.92 -39.23
C SER A 18 7.93 -13.89 -37.71
N ALA A 19 8.18 -15.06 -37.16
CA ALA A 19 8.72 -15.27 -35.84
C ALA A 19 10.12 -14.65 -35.73
N LEU A 20 10.45 -14.09 -34.56
CA LEU A 20 11.83 -13.93 -34.12
C LEU A 20 11.91 -14.21 -32.62
N GLN A 21 12.52 -15.35 -32.33
CA GLN A 21 12.95 -15.79 -31.01
C GLN A 21 14.30 -15.16 -30.62
N SER A 22 14.45 -15.02 -29.31
CA SER A 22 15.69 -15.05 -28.52
C SER A 22 16.65 -13.87 -28.59
N SER A 23 16.92 -13.29 -27.42
CA SER A 23 18.24 -13.38 -26.79
C SER A 23 18.16 -12.83 -25.36
N ALA A 24 18.31 -13.72 -24.38
CA ALA A 24 18.58 -13.37 -23.00
C ALA A 24 20.09 -13.19 -22.84
N ALA A 25 20.55 -11.97 -22.61
CA ALA A 25 21.93 -11.70 -22.22
C ALA A 25 22.00 -11.44 -20.71
N ARG A 26 22.41 -12.48 -19.97
CA ARG A 26 22.91 -12.37 -18.59
C ARG A 26 24.23 -11.59 -18.62
N LEU A 27 24.31 -10.48 -17.91
CA LEU A 27 25.59 -9.89 -17.51
C LEU A 27 25.84 -10.23 -16.03
N SER A 28 26.73 -11.21 -15.85
CA SER A 28 27.36 -11.58 -14.59
C SER A 28 28.58 -10.68 -14.40
N ALA A 29 28.57 -9.81 -13.39
CA ALA A 29 29.77 -9.17 -12.87
C ALA A 29 30.00 -9.63 -11.43
N LYS A 30 31.10 -10.36 -11.21
CA LYS A 30 31.67 -10.71 -9.91
C LYS A 30 33.15 -10.25 -9.88
N PRO A 31 33.75 -10.12 -8.68
CA PRO A 31 34.46 -8.92 -8.26
C PRO A 31 35.98 -8.97 -8.50
N VAL A 32 36.62 -7.80 -8.50
CA VAL A 32 38.08 -7.66 -8.45
C VAL A 32 38.55 -7.59 -6.99
N PHE A 33 39.53 -8.43 -6.68
CA PHE A 33 40.25 -8.55 -5.41
C PHE A 33 41.23 -7.39 -5.18
N GLY A 34 41.39 -7.02 -3.90
CA GLY A 34 42.70 -6.99 -3.24
C GLY A 34 43.47 -5.67 -3.18
N ALA A 35 43.54 -5.09 -1.98
CA ALA A 35 44.80 -4.63 -1.38
C ALA A 35 44.62 -4.46 0.15
N SER A 36 45.32 -5.30 0.90
CA SER A 36 45.61 -5.13 2.32
C SER A 36 46.81 -4.17 2.49
N PHE A 37 46.86 -3.48 3.64
CA PHE A 37 48.02 -3.23 4.52
C PHE A 37 47.98 -1.85 5.20
N GLN A 38 47.81 -1.85 6.52
CA GLN A 38 48.76 -1.36 7.55
C GLN A 38 48.02 -0.79 8.77
N SER A 39 48.11 -1.56 9.84
CA SER A 39 47.92 -1.17 11.24
C SER A 39 48.92 -0.08 11.66
N ARG A 40 48.42 0.93 12.36
CA ARG A 40 49.22 1.75 13.27
C ARG A 40 48.53 1.80 14.63
N ASP A 41 49.20 1.20 15.60
CA ASP A 41 49.00 1.41 17.03
C ASP A 41 49.10 2.89 17.38
N LEU A 42 48.28 3.35 18.32
CA LEU A 42 48.62 4.44 19.24
C LEU A 42 47.95 4.20 20.58
N ALA A 43 48.80 4.25 21.61
CA ALA A 43 48.56 3.84 22.97
C ALA A 43 47.79 4.87 23.82
N GLY A 44 47.17 4.36 24.88
CA GLY A 44 47.39 4.85 26.23
C GLY A 44 46.56 6.03 26.72
N ALA A 45 45.54 5.75 27.54
CA ALA A 45 45.10 6.66 28.59
C ALA A 45 44.64 5.85 29.81
N ARG A 46 45.48 5.86 30.87
CA ARG A 46 45.15 5.41 32.22
C ARG A 46 44.16 6.39 32.84
N LEU A 47 43.01 5.90 33.31
CA LEU A 47 42.14 6.67 34.21
C LEU A 47 42.33 6.18 35.65
N VAL A 48 42.55 7.15 36.54
CA VAL A 48 42.87 6.99 37.95
C VAL A 48 41.58 6.71 38.72
N ALA A 49 41.56 5.61 39.49
CA ALA A 49 40.53 5.35 40.48
C ALA A 49 40.85 6.12 41.77
N ARG A 50 39.86 6.86 42.31
CA ARG A 50 39.87 7.37 43.68
C ARG A 50 38.64 6.81 44.40
N GLU A 51 38.91 6.06 45.47
CA GLU A 51 37.93 5.67 46.47
C GLU A 51 37.61 6.86 47.39
N ALA A 52 36.35 6.95 47.81
CA ALA A 52 35.96 7.66 49.03
C ALA A 52 34.75 6.93 49.65
N SER A 53 34.84 6.69 50.95
CA SER A 53 33.95 5.88 51.76
C SER A 53 32.96 6.70 52.60
N ALA A 54 31.78 6.09 52.79
CA ALA A 54 30.84 6.12 53.92
C ALA A 54 30.31 7.44 54.52
N SER A 55 28.96 7.60 54.53
CA SER A 55 28.11 7.32 55.71
C SER A 55 26.69 7.91 55.60
N GLY A 56 25.69 7.21 56.14
CA GLY A 56 24.60 7.86 56.89
C GLY A 56 23.18 7.91 56.31
N ALA A 57 22.31 7.10 56.94
CA ALA A 57 20.91 7.36 57.29
C ALA A 57 19.76 7.06 56.29
N ALA A 58 18.85 6.24 56.82
CA ALA A 58 17.63 5.71 56.24
C ALA A 58 16.56 6.78 55.96
N GLY A 59 15.89 6.63 54.81
CA GLY A 59 14.63 7.26 54.47
C GLY A 59 13.81 6.25 53.67
N ASN A 60 12.83 5.63 54.32
CA ASN A 60 11.99 4.59 53.75
C ASN A 60 10.94 5.25 52.84
N ALA A 61 11.17 5.24 51.53
CA ALA A 61 10.16 5.57 50.52
C ALA A 61 10.20 4.48 49.46
N ALA A 62 9.25 3.55 49.55
CA ALA A 62 8.97 2.59 48.50
C ALA A 62 8.44 3.34 47.27
N MET A 63 9.35 3.86 46.45
CA MET A 63 9.06 4.22 45.07
C MET A 63 8.88 2.91 44.32
N SER A 64 7.62 2.55 44.07
CA SER A 64 7.29 1.59 43.01
C SER A 64 7.97 2.07 41.72
N PRO A 65 8.79 1.24 41.04
CA PRO A 65 9.21 1.59 39.71
C PRO A 65 7.98 1.47 38.82
N SER A 66 7.32 2.60 38.60
CA SER A 66 6.56 2.80 37.37
C SER A 66 7.59 2.64 36.25
N VAL A 67 7.67 1.43 35.70
CA VAL A 67 8.35 1.22 34.43
C VAL A 67 7.59 2.10 33.46
N ALA A 68 8.15 3.27 33.15
CA ALA A 68 7.67 4.09 32.06
C ALA A 68 7.65 3.17 30.84
N ARG A 69 6.46 2.75 30.43
CA ARG A 69 6.27 1.95 29.23
C ARG A 69 6.89 2.80 28.11
N ALA A 70 7.97 2.31 27.50
CA ALA A 70 8.56 3.02 26.39
C ALA A 70 7.44 3.30 25.37
N ALA A 71 7.26 4.58 25.00
CA ALA A 71 6.22 4.95 24.06
C ALA A 71 6.44 4.18 22.76
N LEU A 72 5.41 3.50 22.28
CA LEU A 72 5.47 2.73 21.05
C LEU A 72 5.76 3.67 19.87
N SER A 73 6.69 3.29 19.01
CA SER A 73 6.92 4.03 17.76
C SER A 73 5.77 3.78 16.79
N GLN A 74 5.64 4.63 15.76
CA GLN A 74 4.62 4.42 14.72
C GLN A 74 4.80 3.06 14.03
N ASP A 75 6.04 2.63 13.80
CA ASP A 75 6.30 1.33 13.17
C ASP A 75 5.97 0.16 14.11
N ASP A 76 6.12 0.33 15.43
CA ASP A 76 5.61 -0.66 16.40
C ASP A 76 4.09 -0.77 16.32
N LEU A 77 3.37 0.35 16.24
CA LEU A 77 1.91 0.37 16.11
C LEU A 77 1.46 -0.28 14.79
N LYS A 78 2.10 0.05 13.67
CA LYS A 78 1.84 -0.58 12.37
C LYS A 78 2.04 -2.10 12.44
N LYS A 79 3.12 -2.55 13.06
CA LYS A 79 3.41 -3.97 13.23
C LYS A 79 2.38 -4.67 14.11
N LEU A 80 1.95 -4.05 15.22
CA LEU A 80 0.90 -4.57 16.09
C LEU A 80 -0.44 -4.76 15.36
N ALA A 81 -0.87 -3.74 14.59
CA ALA A 81 -2.08 -3.85 13.78
C ALA A 81 -1.97 -4.95 12.72
N ALA A 82 -0.83 -5.04 12.04
CA ALA A 82 -0.55 -6.05 11.04
C ALA A 82 -0.57 -7.49 11.61
N GLU A 83 0.12 -7.73 12.73
CA GLU A 83 0.12 -9.04 13.38
C GLU A 83 -1.29 -9.45 13.83
N LYS A 84 -2.08 -8.50 14.34
CA LYS A 84 -3.47 -8.76 14.70
C LYS A 84 -4.35 -9.12 13.49
N ALA A 85 -4.14 -8.47 12.35
CA ALA A 85 -4.88 -8.79 11.12
C ALA A 85 -4.55 -10.19 10.60
N VAL A 86 -3.29 -10.63 10.71
CA VAL A 86 -2.87 -11.95 10.23
C VAL A 86 -3.52 -13.10 11.02
N GLU A 87 -4.05 -12.86 12.22
CA GLU A 87 -4.89 -13.85 12.93
C GLU A 87 -6.16 -14.26 12.17
N TYR A 88 -6.61 -13.44 11.22
CA TYR A 88 -7.77 -13.76 10.36
C TYR A 88 -7.40 -14.66 9.17
N VAL A 89 -6.12 -14.81 8.87
CA VAL A 89 -5.63 -15.67 7.80
C VAL A 89 -5.58 -17.12 8.28
N LYS A 90 -6.20 -18.02 7.51
CA LYS A 90 -6.24 -19.45 7.79
C LYS A 90 -5.61 -20.22 6.63
N SER A 91 -5.06 -21.39 6.93
CA SER A 91 -4.50 -22.27 5.90
C SER A 91 -5.56 -22.58 4.83
N GLY A 92 -5.14 -22.63 3.57
CA GLY A 92 -6.01 -22.84 2.41
C GLY A 92 -6.65 -21.57 1.83
N MET A 93 -6.44 -20.39 2.43
CA MET A 93 -7.03 -19.14 1.96
C MET A 93 -6.29 -18.53 0.77
N VAL A 94 -7.06 -17.87 -0.09
CA VAL A 94 -6.56 -16.87 -1.05
C VAL A 94 -6.58 -15.49 -0.38
N VAL A 95 -5.42 -14.85 -0.31
CA VAL A 95 -5.19 -13.64 0.49
C VAL A 95 -4.77 -12.46 -0.38
N GLY A 96 -5.51 -11.36 -0.31
CA GLY A 96 -5.15 -10.09 -0.92
C GLY A 96 -4.03 -9.44 -0.11
N LEU A 97 -2.88 -9.20 -0.74
CA LEU A 97 -1.69 -8.65 -0.10
C LEU A 97 -1.60 -7.15 -0.41
N GLY A 98 -1.90 -6.34 0.59
CA GLY A 98 -1.90 -4.88 0.50
C GLY A 98 -0.56 -4.22 0.22
N THR A 99 -0.57 -2.89 0.08
CA THR A 99 0.61 -2.08 -0.27
C THR A 99 0.90 -1.01 0.80
N GLY A 100 2.19 -0.72 1.00
CA GLY A 100 2.65 0.33 1.91
C GLY A 100 3.29 -0.21 3.19
N SER A 101 3.79 0.70 4.04
CA SER A 101 4.62 0.32 5.19
C SER A 101 3.89 -0.56 6.22
N THR A 102 2.58 -0.35 6.40
CA THR A 102 1.78 -1.14 7.36
C THR A 102 1.47 -2.53 6.80
N ALA A 103 1.02 -2.61 5.54
CA ALA A 103 0.77 -3.88 4.84
C ALA A 103 2.04 -4.74 4.73
N ALA A 104 3.21 -4.12 4.55
CA ALA A 104 4.48 -4.83 4.49
C ALA A 104 4.76 -5.67 5.75
N PHE A 105 4.35 -5.22 6.94
CA PHE A 105 4.45 -6.03 8.16
C PHE A 105 3.53 -7.26 8.13
N ALA A 106 2.32 -7.13 7.57
CA ALA A 106 1.38 -8.25 7.44
C ALA A 106 1.90 -9.29 6.45
N VAL A 107 2.42 -8.84 5.30
CA VAL A 107 3.05 -9.71 4.29
C VAL A 107 4.26 -10.44 4.90
N ALA A 108 5.12 -9.72 5.64
CA ALA A 108 6.25 -10.33 6.35
C ALA A 108 5.79 -11.40 7.35
N LYS A 109 4.73 -11.13 8.12
CA LYS A 109 4.20 -12.06 9.10
C LYS A 109 3.57 -13.31 8.46
N ILE A 110 2.86 -13.15 7.34
CA ILE A 110 2.34 -14.29 6.56
C ILE A 110 3.50 -15.17 6.07
N GLY A 111 4.55 -14.57 5.50
CA GLY A 111 5.74 -15.29 5.06
C GLY A 111 6.45 -16.04 6.20
N GLU A 112 6.58 -15.40 7.37
CA GLU A 112 7.11 -16.04 8.58
C GLU A 112 6.29 -17.28 8.97
N LEU A 113 4.96 -17.16 9.06
CA LEU A 113 4.08 -18.25 9.47
C LEU A 113 4.04 -19.41 8.46
N LEU A 114 4.18 -19.12 7.16
CA LEU A 114 4.34 -20.14 6.12
C LEU A 114 5.67 -20.90 6.30
N LYS A 115 6.77 -20.18 6.53
CA LYS A 115 8.09 -20.77 6.77
C LYS A 115 8.13 -21.64 8.02
N GLU A 116 7.41 -21.24 9.07
CA GLU A 116 7.25 -22.01 10.31
C GLU A 116 6.26 -23.18 10.18
N GLY A 117 5.55 -23.31 9.05
CA GLY A 117 4.54 -24.34 8.83
C GLY A 117 3.25 -24.17 9.64
N LYS A 118 3.05 -23.00 10.25
CA LYS A 118 1.84 -22.62 11.00
C LYS A 118 0.69 -22.22 10.07
N LEU A 119 1.02 -21.64 8.92
CA LEU A 119 0.12 -21.50 7.78
C LEU A 119 0.56 -22.45 6.67
N LYS A 120 -0.40 -22.96 5.91
CA LYS A 120 -0.21 -23.85 4.76
C LYS A 120 -1.18 -23.48 3.65
N ASP A 121 -0.83 -23.83 2.42
CA ASP A 121 -1.71 -23.72 1.25
C ASP A 121 -2.30 -22.30 1.06
N ILE A 122 -1.50 -21.26 1.32
CA ILE A 122 -1.85 -19.87 1.08
C ILE A 122 -1.48 -19.48 -0.36
N VAL A 123 -2.36 -18.75 -1.02
CA VAL A 123 -2.08 -18.06 -2.29
C VAL A 123 -2.26 -16.55 -2.08
N GLY A 124 -1.21 -15.77 -2.35
CA GLY A 124 -1.23 -14.31 -2.26
C GLY A 124 -1.58 -13.64 -3.58
N ILE A 125 -2.43 -12.62 -3.55
CA ILE A 125 -2.75 -11.76 -4.70
C ILE A 125 -2.23 -10.34 -4.39
N PRO A 126 -1.11 -9.90 -4.96
CA PRO A 126 -0.47 -8.63 -4.60
C PRO A 126 -1.20 -7.42 -5.20
N THR A 127 -1.34 -6.34 -4.43
CA THR A 127 -1.95 -5.09 -4.90
C THR A 127 -0.97 -4.12 -5.55
N SER A 128 0.33 -4.43 -5.60
CA SER A 128 1.35 -3.65 -6.31
C SER A 128 2.53 -4.50 -6.71
N LYS A 129 3.35 -4.00 -7.65
CA LYS A 129 4.65 -4.63 -7.98
C LYS A 129 5.58 -4.69 -6.76
N ARG A 130 5.54 -3.66 -5.90
CA ARG A 130 6.31 -3.63 -4.65
C ARG A 130 5.92 -4.78 -3.72
N THR A 131 4.63 -5.02 -3.53
CA THR A 131 4.15 -6.12 -2.69
C THR A 131 4.42 -7.47 -3.33
N GLU A 132 4.29 -7.59 -4.65
CA GLU A 132 4.67 -8.79 -5.40
C GLU A 132 6.15 -9.16 -5.15
N GLU A 133 7.07 -8.20 -5.32
CA GLU A 133 8.50 -8.40 -5.07
C GLU A 133 8.78 -8.81 -3.61
N GLN A 134 8.13 -8.15 -2.65
CA GLN A 134 8.26 -8.50 -1.24
C GLN A 134 7.79 -9.94 -0.97
N ALA A 135 6.60 -10.30 -1.44
CA ALA A 135 6.01 -11.61 -1.20
C ALA A 135 6.82 -12.74 -1.86
N LEU A 136 7.33 -12.52 -3.07
CA LEU A 136 8.26 -13.45 -3.73
C LEU A 136 9.53 -13.67 -2.91
N SER A 137 10.12 -12.60 -2.36
CA SER A 137 11.33 -12.71 -1.53
C SER A 137 11.12 -13.49 -0.22
N LEU A 138 9.87 -13.56 0.26
CA LEU A 138 9.46 -14.29 1.44
C LEU A 138 8.98 -15.72 1.13
N GLY A 139 8.94 -16.11 -0.14
CA GLY A 139 8.51 -17.43 -0.58
C GLY A 139 6.99 -17.67 -0.46
N ILE A 140 6.19 -16.61 -0.48
CA ILE A 140 4.72 -16.72 -0.49
C ILE A 140 4.29 -17.11 -1.91
N PRO A 141 3.53 -18.21 -2.11
CA PRO A 141 2.97 -18.54 -3.42
C PRO A 141 2.06 -17.41 -3.90
N LEU A 142 2.26 -16.94 -5.13
CA LEU A 142 1.48 -15.84 -5.70
C LEU A 142 0.59 -16.31 -6.84
N SER A 143 -0.49 -15.58 -7.06
CA SER A 143 -1.33 -15.67 -8.25
C SER A 143 -1.92 -14.30 -8.60
N VAL A 144 -2.84 -14.26 -9.55
CA VAL A 144 -3.53 -13.06 -10.04
C VAL A 144 -5.04 -13.20 -9.93
N LEU A 145 -5.76 -12.07 -10.01
CA LEU A 145 -7.22 -12.06 -9.96
C LEU A 145 -7.88 -12.87 -11.09
N ASP A 146 -7.25 -12.96 -12.25
CA ASP A 146 -7.79 -13.73 -13.38
C ASP A 146 -7.92 -15.23 -13.04
N ASP A 147 -6.97 -15.78 -12.27
CA ASP A 147 -6.97 -17.18 -11.84
C ASP A 147 -7.71 -17.39 -10.51
N HIS A 148 -7.72 -16.37 -9.64
CA HIS A 148 -8.44 -16.36 -8.36
C HIS A 148 -9.35 -15.13 -8.24
N PRO A 149 -10.54 -15.14 -8.87
CA PRO A 149 -11.43 -13.97 -8.89
C PRO A 149 -12.21 -13.74 -7.60
N LYS A 150 -12.04 -14.62 -6.59
CA LYS A 150 -12.67 -14.53 -5.28
C LYS A 150 -11.64 -14.81 -4.20
N LEU A 151 -11.49 -13.89 -3.27
CA LEU A 151 -10.52 -13.97 -2.18
C LEU A 151 -11.25 -14.14 -0.85
N ASP A 152 -10.64 -14.88 0.07
CA ASP A 152 -11.20 -15.07 1.40
C ASP A 152 -11.02 -13.82 2.27
N VAL A 153 -9.83 -13.22 2.17
CA VAL A 153 -9.45 -12.04 2.96
C VAL A 153 -8.47 -11.17 2.19
N ALA A 154 -8.62 -9.85 2.25
CA ALA A 154 -7.57 -8.90 1.91
C ALA A 154 -7.13 -8.15 3.17
N ILE A 155 -5.83 -7.94 3.32
CA ILE A 155 -5.25 -7.12 4.38
C ILE A 155 -4.48 -5.97 3.73
N ASP A 156 -4.89 -4.73 4.00
CA ASP A 156 -4.19 -3.56 3.49
C ASP A 156 -4.23 -2.38 4.47
N GLY A 157 -3.32 -1.42 4.29
CA GLY A 157 -3.34 -0.15 4.99
C GLY A 157 -4.35 0.85 4.40
N SER A 158 -4.50 1.95 5.14
CA SER A 158 -5.22 3.13 4.67
C SER A 158 -4.46 4.42 4.96
N ASP A 159 -4.74 5.44 4.15
CA ASP A 159 -4.23 6.80 4.32
C ASP A 159 -5.12 7.61 5.27
N GLU A 160 -6.43 7.39 5.21
CA GLU A 160 -7.42 7.95 6.13
C GLU A 160 -8.53 6.92 6.42
N VAL A 161 -9.15 7.01 7.60
CA VAL A 161 -10.33 6.22 7.98
C VAL A 161 -11.34 7.14 8.67
N ASP A 162 -12.55 7.23 8.11
CA ASP A 162 -13.64 8.01 8.70
C ASP A 162 -14.47 7.19 9.72
N PRO A 163 -15.44 7.81 10.44
CA PRO A 163 -16.27 7.11 11.42
C PRO A 163 -17.11 5.96 10.85
N ASP A 164 -17.46 6.02 9.56
CA ASP A 164 -18.25 5.01 8.84
C ASP A 164 -17.37 3.92 8.20
N LEU A 165 -16.07 3.94 8.52
CA LEU A 165 -15.03 3.05 8.00
C LEU A 165 -14.84 3.14 6.48
N ASN A 166 -15.19 4.29 5.89
CA ASN A 166 -14.75 4.63 4.55
C ASN A 166 -13.31 5.15 4.59
N LEU A 167 -12.63 5.06 3.45
CA LEU A 167 -11.19 5.23 3.40
C LEU A 167 -10.76 6.22 2.32
N VAL A 168 -9.64 6.90 2.58
CA VAL A 168 -8.74 7.37 1.52
C VAL A 168 -7.58 6.38 1.41
N LYS A 169 -7.28 5.94 0.19
CA LYS A 169 -6.14 5.08 -0.15
C LYS A 169 -5.40 5.61 -1.38
N GLY A 170 -4.27 5.00 -1.71
CA GLY A 170 -3.54 5.28 -2.94
C GLY A 170 -2.39 6.28 -2.84
N ARG A 171 -2.04 6.82 -1.67
CA ARG A 171 -0.85 7.69 -1.55
C ARG A 171 0.43 6.95 -1.96
N GLY A 172 0.44 5.62 -1.83
CA GLY A 172 1.51 4.75 -2.35
C GLY A 172 1.49 4.52 -3.87
N GLY A 173 0.42 4.91 -4.57
CA GLY A 173 0.30 4.85 -6.04
C GLY A 173 -0.27 3.56 -6.63
N ALA A 174 -0.83 2.68 -5.81
CA ALA A 174 -1.36 1.38 -6.23
C ALA A 174 -2.89 1.28 -6.22
N LEU A 175 -3.60 2.41 -6.13
CA LEU A 175 -5.03 2.47 -5.79
C LEU A 175 -5.93 1.60 -6.67
N LEU A 176 -5.68 1.52 -7.98
CA LEU A 176 -6.53 0.72 -8.87
C LEU A 176 -6.41 -0.77 -8.54
N ARG A 177 -5.19 -1.27 -8.37
CA ARG A 177 -4.94 -2.68 -8.06
C ARG A 177 -5.40 -3.03 -6.65
N GLU A 178 -5.18 -2.13 -5.69
CA GLU A 178 -5.74 -2.24 -4.33
C GLU A 178 -7.25 -2.43 -4.40
N LYS A 179 -7.96 -1.52 -5.09
CA LYS A 179 -9.42 -1.54 -5.17
C LYS A 179 -9.96 -2.81 -5.82
N MET A 180 -9.37 -3.24 -6.94
CA MET A 180 -9.78 -4.46 -7.63
C MET A 180 -9.65 -5.71 -6.74
N VAL A 181 -8.53 -5.86 -6.04
CA VAL A 181 -8.28 -7.02 -5.16
C VAL A 181 -9.18 -6.99 -3.92
N GLU A 182 -9.34 -5.82 -3.32
CA GLU A 182 -10.15 -5.64 -2.11
C GLU A 182 -11.65 -5.84 -2.39
N GLN A 183 -12.16 -5.35 -3.53
CA GLN A 183 -13.54 -5.62 -3.96
C GLN A 183 -13.82 -7.10 -4.23
N ALA A 184 -12.80 -7.86 -4.67
CA ALA A 184 -12.91 -9.29 -4.90
C ALA A 184 -12.84 -10.13 -3.60
N SER A 185 -12.66 -9.49 -2.44
CA SER A 185 -12.43 -10.16 -1.16
C SER A 185 -13.70 -10.26 -0.31
N ALA A 186 -13.96 -11.45 0.26
CA ALA A 186 -15.09 -11.67 1.16
C ALA A 186 -14.94 -10.89 2.49
N LYS A 187 -13.71 -10.68 2.94
CA LYS A 187 -13.38 -9.81 4.07
C LYS A 187 -12.26 -8.85 3.67
N PHE A 188 -12.49 -7.57 3.85
CA PHE A 188 -11.45 -6.56 3.69
C PHE A 188 -11.09 -5.99 5.07
N ILE A 189 -9.89 -6.33 5.52
CA ILE A 189 -9.33 -5.93 6.82
C ILE A 189 -8.34 -4.79 6.59
N VAL A 190 -8.70 -3.63 7.10
CA VAL A 190 -7.85 -2.44 7.07
C VAL A 190 -6.99 -2.40 8.33
N ILE A 191 -5.70 -2.13 8.17
CA ILE A 191 -4.75 -1.96 9.29
C ILE A 191 -4.16 -0.56 9.32
N VAL A 192 -4.33 0.14 10.44
CA VAL A 192 -3.82 1.51 10.61
C VAL A 192 -3.29 1.73 12.03
N ASP A 193 -2.37 2.69 12.15
CA ASP A 193 -2.15 3.39 13.41
C ASP A 193 -3.22 4.48 13.62
N ASP A 194 -3.43 4.90 14.87
CA ASP A 194 -4.47 5.87 15.25
C ASP A 194 -4.35 7.24 14.55
N THR A 195 -3.17 7.60 14.05
CA THR A 195 -2.96 8.85 13.29
C THR A 195 -3.74 8.92 11.96
N LYS A 196 -4.28 7.79 11.48
CA LYS A 196 -5.05 7.73 10.23
C LYS A 196 -6.53 8.02 10.41
N LEU A 197 -7.01 8.15 11.65
CA LEU A 197 -8.40 8.45 11.93
C LEU A 197 -8.71 9.91 11.62
N VAL A 198 -9.78 10.15 10.87
CA VAL A 198 -10.27 11.50 10.52
C VAL A 198 -11.75 11.64 10.84
N GLU A 199 -12.22 12.86 11.05
CA GLU A 199 -13.66 13.12 11.23
C GLU A 199 -14.46 12.93 9.93
N GLY A 200 -13.80 13.13 8.77
CA GLY A 200 -14.32 12.87 7.44
C GLY A 200 -13.20 12.86 6.41
N LEU A 201 -13.43 12.17 5.28
CA LEU A 201 -12.41 11.97 4.24
C LEU A 201 -11.92 13.30 3.64
N GLY A 202 -10.63 13.38 3.33
CA GLY A 202 -9.91 14.61 2.99
C GLY A 202 -9.52 15.46 4.20
N GLY A 203 -9.95 15.08 5.40
CA GLY A 203 -9.76 15.83 6.64
C GLY A 203 -8.31 15.88 7.13
N SER A 204 -7.42 14.99 6.64
CA SER A 204 -6.01 15.03 7.06
C SER A 204 -5.23 16.18 6.40
N GLY A 205 -5.80 16.85 5.40
CA GLY A 205 -5.12 17.88 4.59
C GLY A 205 -4.04 17.34 3.66
N LEU A 206 -3.85 16.02 3.60
CA LEU A 206 -2.90 15.36 2.70
C LEU A 206 -3.63 14.86 1.45
N ALA A 207 -2.88 14.24 0.53
CA ALA A 207 -3.38 13.88 -0.78
C ALA A 207 -4.55 12.87 -0.74
N MET A 208 -5.62 13.15 -1.49
CA MET A 208 -6.63 12.22 -1.97
C MET A 208 -6.37 11.95 -3.47
N PRO A 209 -5.82 10.78 -3.83
CA PRO A 209 -5.34 10.51 -5.18
C PRO A 209 -6.46 10.23 -6.19
N VAL A 210 -6.29 10.65 -7.44
CA VAL A 210 -7.12 10.27 -8.59
C VAL A 210 -6.22 9.77 -9.70
N GLU A 211 -6.35 8.51 -10.12
CA GLU A 211 -5.61 7.93 -11.24
C GLU A 211 -6.26 8.37 -12.56
N ILE A 212 -5.46 8.89 -13.49
CA ILE A 212 -5.93 9.43 -14.76
C ILE A 212 -5.06 8.95 -15.92
N VAL A 213 -5.66 8.84 -17.11
CA VAL A 213 -4.90 8.57 -18.33
C VAL A 213 -3.93 9.71 -18.64
N GLN A 214 -2.83 9.40 -19.34
CA GLN A 214 -1.80 10.39 -19.67
C GLN A 214 -2.28 11.41 -20.72
N PHE A 215 -3.16 10.98 -21.63
CA PHE A 215 -3.67 11.82 -22.72
C PHE A 215 -4.38 13.04 -22.16
N CYS A 216 -3.90 14.23 -22.54
CA CYS A 216 -4.46 15.51 -22.11
C CYS A 216 -4.60 15.67 -20.58
N TRP A 217 -3.70 15.08 -19.78
CA TRP A 217 -3.81 15.09 -18.31
C TRP A 217 -4.06 16.48 -17.67
N LYS A 218 -3.50 17.56 -18.24
CA LYS A 218 -3.74 18.94 -17.77
C LYS A 218 -5.22 19.34 -17.87
N TYR A 219 -5.89 18.92 -18.94
CA TYR A 219 -7.32 19.13 -19.13
C TYR A 219 -8.11 18.34 -18.08
N THR A 220 -7.79 17.05 -17.89
CA THR A 220 -8.44 16.19 -16.89
C THR A 220 -8.28 16.75 -15.47
N LEU A 221 -7.07 17.18 -15.08
CA LEU A 221 -6.81 17.83 -13.79
C LEU A 221 -7.72 19.04 -13.58
N ASN A 222 -7.77 19.95 -14.56
CA ASN A 222 -8.61 21.16 -14.46
C ASN A 222 -10.11 20.81 -14.38
N ARG A 223 -10.54 19.74 -15.06
CA ARG A 223 -11.93 19.25 -14.99
C ARG A 223 -12.25 18.64 -13.64
N ILE A 224 -11.35 17.83 -13.05
CA ILE A 224 -11.52 17.27 -11.70
C ILE A 224 -11.64 18.41 -10.68
N LYS A 225 -10.72 19.36 -10.71
CA LYS A 225 -10.71 20.52 -9.80
C LYS A 225 -11.99 21.37 -9.88
N ALA A 226 -12.65 21.38 -11.04
CA ALA A 226 -13.87 22.15 -11.27
C ALA A 226 -15.16 21.41 -10.88
N LEU A 227 -15.09 20.15 -10.44
CA LEU A 227 -16.26 19.41 -9.96
C LEU A 227 -16.82 20.07 -8.68
N PRO A 228 -18.15 20.34 -8.60
CA PRO A 228 -18.77 20.92 -7.41
C PRO A 228 -18.52 20.14 -6.13
N GLU A 229 -18.43 18.81 -6.23
CA GLU A 229 -18.31 17.88 -5.09
C GLU A 229 -16.93 17.96 -4.40
N VAL A 230 -15.91 18.48 -5.09
CA VAL A 230 -14.56 18.71 -4.54
C VAL A 230 -14.18 20.19 -4.58
N ALA A 231 -15.17 21.08 -4.67
CA ALA A 231 -14.94 22.51 -4.77
C ALA A 231 -14.09 23.04 -3.61
N GLY A 232 -13.13 23.90 -3.93
CA GLY A 232 -12.18 24.46 -2.96
C GLY A 232 -10.93 23.63 -2.74
N CYS A 233 -10.82 22.43 -3.33
CA CYS A 233 -9.59 21.66 -3.27
C CYS A 233 -8.46 22.29 -4.10
N GLU A 234 -7.22 22.02 -3.69
CA GLU A 234 -6.07 22.13 -4.59
C GLU A 234 -5.93 20.82 -5.37
N ALA A 235 -5.48 20.88 -6.62
CA ALA A 235 -5.23 19.70 -7.44
C ALA A 235 -3.83 19.80 -8.05
N LYS A 236 -3.00 18.78 -7.85
CA LYS A 236 -1.62 18.73 -8.35
C LYS A 236 -1.37 17.42 -9.06
N LEU A 237 -0.66 17.46 -10.19
CA LEU A 237 -0.09 16.25 -10.75
C LEU A 237 0.98 15.73 -9.79
N ARG A 238 0.92 14.45 -9.44
CA ARG A 238 1.95 13.79 -8.63
C ARG A 238 3.25 13.71 -9.45
N MET A 239 4.36 14.14 -8.84
CA MET A 239 5.68 14.16 -9.47
C MET A 239 6.62 13.18 -8.78
N GLU A 240 7.48 12.53 -9.56
CA GLU A 240 8.64 11.78 -9.12
C GLU A 240 9.90 12.50 -9.64
N GLY A 241 10.50 13.33 -8.78
CA GLY A 241 11.55 14.25 -9.21
C GLY A 241 11.03 15.28 -10.21
N ASP A 242 11.61 15.30 -11.41
CA ASP A 242 11.28 16.23 -12.49
C ASP A 242 10.20 15.70 -13.45
N LYS A 243 9.74 14.46 -13.26
CA LYS A 243 8.78 13.78 -14.16
C LYS A 243 7.47 13.46 -13.45
N PRO A 244 6.35 13.35 -14.19
CA PRO A 244 5.12 12.80 -13.63
C PRO A 244 5.35 11.42 -13.03
N TYR A 245 4.77 11.17 -11.86
CA TYR A 245 4.71 9.82 -11.30
C TYR A 245 3.88 8.92 -12.22
N VAL A 246 4.36 7.69 -12.45
CA VAL A 246 3.70 6.70 -13.29
C VAL A 246 3.27 5.51 -12.44
N THR A 247 1.98 5.18 -12.46
CA THR A 247 1.43 4.03 -11.73
C THR A 247 1.90 2.70 -12.33
N ASP A 248 1.70 1.60 -11.59
CA ASP A 248 1.93 0.24 -12.10
C ASP A 248 1.16 -0.06 -13.40
N ASN A 249 0.07 0.67 -13.66
CA ASN A 249 -0.80 0.55 -14.83
C ASN A 249 -0.50 1.61 -15.91
N SER A 250 0.64 2.29 -15.83
CA SER A 250 1.08 3.30 -16.80
C SER A 250 0.17 4.53 -16.90
N ASN A 251 -0.48 4.91 -15.80
CA ASN A 251 -1.29 6.14 -15.70
C ASN A 251 -0.58 7.19 -14.86
N TYR A 252 -1.14 8.39 -14.81
CA TYR A 252 -0.72 9.45 -13.89
C TYR A 252 -1.65 9.54 -12.68
N ILE A 253 -1.21 10.25 -11.64
CA ILE A 253 -2.05 10.57 -10.48
C ILE A 253 -2.19 12.09 -10.35
N VAL A 254 -3.43 12.55 -10.17
CA VAL A 254 -3.74 13.88 -9.67
C VAL A 254 -4.08 13.77 -8.18
N ASP A 255 -3.29 14.41 -7.34
CA ASP A 255 -3.55 14.50 -5.91
C ASP A 255 -4.44 15.71 -5.61
N LEU A 256 -5.59 15.46 -4.97
CA LEU A 256 -6.48 16.49 -4.44
C LEU A 256 -6.14 16.76 -2.99
N TYR A 257 -6.06 18.03 -2.60
CA TYR A 257 -5.79 18.45 -1.23
C TYR A 257 -6.93 19.32 -0.74
N PHE A 258 -7.45 19.02 0.45
CA PHE A 258 -8.60 19.70 1.03
C PHE A 258 -8.20 20.43 2.31
N THR A 259 -8.83 21.58 2.57
CA THR A 259 -8.69 22.32 3.84
C THR A 259 -9.78 21.96 4.86
N SER A 260 -10.84 21.29 4.39
CA SER A 260 -11.93 20.74 5.19
C SER A 260 -12.38 19.40 4.59
N PRO A 261 -12.94 18.48 5.38
CA PRO A 261 -13.44 17.21 4.84
C PRO A 261 -14.37 17.37 3.63
N ILE A 262 -14.33 16.38 2.75
CA ILE A 262 -15.25 16.24 1.61
C ILE A 262 -16.67 16.14 2.16
N LYS A 263 -17.55 17.03 1.69
CA LYS A 263 -18.90 17.16 2.23
C LYS A 263 -19.77 15.92 2.00
N ASP A 264 -19.65 15.32 0.82
CA ASP A 264 -20.35 14.10 0.43
C ASP A 264 -19.39 13.22 -0.38
N SER A 265 -18.80 12.23 0.28
CA SER A 265 -17.79 11.35 -0.32
C SER A 265 -18.39 10.47 -1.42
N TYR A 266 -19.65 10.05 -1.30
CA TYR A 266 -20.34 9.24 -2.31
C TYR A 266 -20.62 10.04 -3.57
N ALA A 267 -21.11 11.28 -3.43
CA ALA A 267 -21.30 12.18 -4.56
C ALA A 267 -19.96 12.50 -5.24
N ALA A 268 -18.91 12.79 -4.45
CA ALA A 268 -17.57 13.06 -4.98
C ALA A 268 -17.01 11.85 -5.75
N ALA A 269 -17.09 10.64 -5.19
CA ALA A 269 -16.65 9.41 -5.86
C ALA A 269 -17.35 9.24 -7.21
N LYS A 270 -18.69 9.32 -7.22
CA LYS A 270 -19.49 9.19 -8.45
C LYS A 270 -19.15 10.27 -9.49
N ALA A 271 -18.95 11.51 -9.06
CA ALA A 271 -18.62 12.62 -9.95
C ALA A 271 -17.23 12.48 -10.57
N ILE A 272 -16.24 12.04 -9.77
CA ILE A 272 -14.87 11.78 -10.24
C ILE A 272 -14.85 10.61 -11.22
N ASP A 273 -15.47 9.49 -10.87
CA ASP A 273 -15.56 8.30 -11.72
C ASP A 273 -16.27 8.57 -13.07
N GLY A 274 -17.29 9.43 -13.06
CA GLY A 274 -18.03 9.82 -14.26
C GLY A 274 -17.25 10.71 -15.26
N LEU A 275 -16.05 11.17 -14.92
CA LEU A 275 -15.27 12.09 -15.76
C LEU A 275 -14.36 11.33 -16.75
N GLN A 276 -14.55 11.56 -18.05
CA GLN A 276 -13.72 10.91 -19.07
C GLN A 276 -12.24 11.27 -18.90
N GLY A 277 -11.40 10.24 -18.84
CA GLY A 277 -9.96 10.35 -18.60
C GLY A 277 -9.55 10.05 -17.16
N VAL A 278 -10.50 10.00 -16.22
CA VAL A 278 -10.29 9.34 -14.93
C VAL A 278 -10.30 7.82 -15.14
N VAL A 279 -9.40 7.14 -14.44
CA VAL A 279 -9.32 5.68 -14.39
C VAL A 279 -9.97 5.18 -13.11
N ASP A 280 -9.59 5.74 -11.96
CA ASP A 280 -10.17 5.43 -10.64
C ASP A 280 -9.70 6.49 -9.61
N HIS A 281 -10.13 6.40 -8.35
CA HIS A 281 -9.83 7.35 -7.29
C HIS A 281 -9.61 6.72 -5.91
N GLY A 282 -8.99 7.48 -5.01
CA GLY A 282 -8.60 7.05 -3.67
C GLY A 282 -9.74 6.94 -2.65
N LEU A 283 -10.97 7.30 -2.99
CA LEU A 283 -12.14 7.08 -2.14
C LEU A 283 -12.60 5.60 -2.22
N PHE A 284 -12.45 4.86 -1.11
CA PHE A 284 -12.86 3.46 -0.99
C PHE A 284 -14.02 3.44 0.01
N LEU A 285 -15.23 3.45 -0.54
CA LEU A 285 -16.48 3.64 0.22
C LEU A 285 -17.20 2.30 0.32
N ASP A 286 -17.72 1.99 1.51
CA ASP A 286 -18.44 0.73 1.78
C ASP A 286 -17.66 -0.56 1.46
N MET A 287 -16.33 -0.52 1.47
CA MET A 287 -15.48 -1.67 1.18
C MET A 287 -14.96 -2.36 2.45
N ALA A 288 -14.52 -1.60 3.46
CA ALA A 288 -13.91 -2.17 4.66
C ALA A 288 -14.95 -2.95 5.47
N THR A 289 -14.67 -4.22 5.75
CA THR A 289 -15.49 -5.03 6.67
C THR A 289 -15.00 -4.90 8.11
N THR A 290 -13.69 -4.69 8.29
CA THR A 290 -13.04 -4.57 9.59
C THR A 290 -11.90 -3.56 9.50
N VAL A 291 -11.75 -2.72 10.53
CA VAL A 291 -10.59 -1.84 10.72
C VAL A 291 -9.93 -2.16 12.05
N ILE A 292 -8.64 -2.49 12.00
CA ILE A 292 -7.79 -2.74 13.15
C ILE A 292 -6.90 -1.52 13.36
N ILE A 293 -7.04 -0.89 14.51
CA ILE A 293 -6.42 0.37 14.87
C ILE A 293 -5.46 0.11 16.03
N ALA A 294 -4.17 0.38 15.83
CA ALA A 294 -3.19 0.37 16.92
C ALA A 294 -2.89 1.80 17.38
N GLY A 295 -3.07 2.07 18.67
CA GLY A 295 -2.72 3.33 19.31
C GLY A 295 -1.94 3.11 20.60
N SER A 296 -1.62 4.20 21.31
CA SER A 296 -0.89 4.14 22.60
C SER A 296 -1.59 3.28 23.65
N ASP A 297 -2.92 3.18 23.59
CA ASP A 297 -3.75 2.47 24.55
C ASP A 297 -3.98 0.99 24.18
N GLY A 298 -3.45 0.55 23.04
CA GLY A 298 -3.54 -0.83 22.55
C GLY A 298 -4.23 -0.94 21.18
N ILE A 299 -4.79 -2.12 20.92
CA ILE A 299 -5.44 -2.44 19.64
C ILE A 299 -6.95 -2.39 19.79
N THR A 300 -7.61 -1.62 18.92
CA THR A 300 -9.07 -1.59 18.77
C THR A 300 -9.46 -2.26 17.46
N VAL A 301 -10.53 -3.05 17.48
CA VAL A 301 -11.10 -3.67 16.28
C VAL A 301 -12.51 -3.13 16.08
N LYS A 302 -12.75 -2.47 14.94
CA LYS A 302 -14.08 -2.02 14.50
C LYS A 302 -14.52 -2.88 13.32
N SER A 303 -15.79 -3.29 13.27
CA SER A 303 -16.35 -4.05 12.15
C SER A 303 -17.73 -3.52 11.78
N LYS A 304 -18.12 -3.69 10.50
CA LYS A 304 -19.49 -3.48 10.02
C LYS A 304 -20.37 -4.71 10.27
#